data_AF-A0A2H0V3F4-F1
#
_entry.id   AF-A0A2H0V3F4-F1
#
_cell.length_a   1.000
_cell.length_b   1.000
_cell.length_c   1.000
_cell.angle_alpha   90.00
_cell.angle_beta   90.00
_cell.angle_gamma   90.00
#
_symmetry.space_group_name_H-M   'P 1'
#
loop_
_entity.id
_entity.type
_entity.pdbx_description
1 polymer ?
#
loop_
_entity_poly.entity_id
_entity_poly.type
_entity_poly.pdbx_seq_one_letter_code
_entity_poly.pdbx_strand_id
1 'polypeptide(L)'
;MAHVTGSMDTTTLPSTVRAVPDSQMCDDCGEKLATRRLQGETDSFGAEWADLCDECFASERVRRRENSGGQCDYCKEHSHNLIWTRDIDEGMHGPVYHVCKRCYDRQQEAIRAELERYGYYEDWY
;
A
#
# COMPACT_ATOMS: atom_id res chain seq x y z
N MET A 1 -5.05 -23.45 -1.61
CA MET A 1 -6.05 -22.56 -2.24
C MET A 1 -6.28 -21.44 -1.26
N ALA A 2 -5.86 -20.21 -1.58
CA ALA A 2 -6.04 -19.08 -0.68
C ALA A 2 -7.54 -18.79 -0.55
N HIS A 3 -8.06 -18.86 0.68
CA HIS A 3 -9.42 -18.43 0.98
C HIS A 3 -9.48 -16.91 0.84
N VAL A 4 -10.16 -16.41 -0.20
CA VAL A 4 -10.56 -14.99 -0.31
C VAL A 4 -11.52 -14.68 0.84
N THR A 5 -10.94 -14.23 1.96
CA THR A 5 -11.69 -13.69 3.10
C THR A 5 -11.58 -12.18 3.06
N GLY A 6 -12.65 -11.49 2.64
CA GLY A 6 -12.78 -10.04 2.74
C GLY A 6 -13.11 -9.39 1.41
N SER A 7 -14.18 -8.58 1.41
CA SER A 7 -14.53 -7.57 0.40
C SER A 7 -13.32 -6.93 -0.26
N MET A 8 -13.41 -6.62 -1.56
CA MET A 8 -12.44 -5.85 -2.36
C MET A 8 -11.81 -4.70 -1.56
N ASP A 9 -10.69 -4.97 -0.87
CA ASP A 9 -10.08 -4.02 0.06
C ASP A 9 -9.09 -3.12 -0.66
N THR A 10 -9.61 -2.33 -1.60
CA THR A 10 -8.80 -1.37 -2.38
C THR A 10 -8.54 -0.07 -1.62
N THR A 11 -9.10 0.06 -0.41
CA THR A 11 -9.00 1.27 0.42
C THR A 11 -7.68 1.38 1.17
N THR A 12 -6.96 0.27 1.33
CA THR A 12 -5.66 0.19 2.00
C THR A 12 -4.51 0.22 0.99
N LEU A 13 -3.27 0.38 1.47
CA LEU A 13 -2.08 0.41 0.61
C LEU A 13 -1.22 -0.85 0.84
N PRO A 14 -0.41 -1.25 -0.17
CA PRO A 14 0.58 -2.30 -0.01
C PRO A 14 1.40 -2.13 1.26
N SER A 15 1.69 -3.24 1.93
CA SER A 15 2.38 -3.31 3.22
C SER A 15 1.54 -2.96 4.47
N THR A 16 0.23 -2.75 4.33
CA THR A 16 -0.68 -2.70 5.48
C THR A 16 -0.69 -4.04 6.22
N VAL A 17 -0.74 -4.01 7.55
CA VAL A 17 -0.81 -5.22 8.40
C VAL A 17 -2.16 -5.26 9.11
N ARG A 18 -2.79 -6.44 9.12
CA ARG A 18 -4.05 -6.71 9.80
C ARG A 18 -3.96 -7.93 10.71
N ALA A 19 -4.99 -8.08 11.54
CA ALA A 19 -5.20 -9.30 12.32
C ALA A 19 -5.44 -10.49 11.38
N VAL A 20 -4.89 -11.64 11.75
CA VAL A 20 -5.07 -12.91 11.04
C VAL A 20 -6.39 -13.55 11.47
N PRO A 21 -7.15 -14.16 10.56
CA PRO A 21 -8.30 -14.99 10.92
C PRO A 21 -7.89 -16.21 11.77
N ASP A 22 -8.84 -16.71 12.55
CA ASP A 22 -8.56 -17.79 13.49
C ASP A 22 -8.00 -19.05 12.80
N SER A 23 -6.98 -19.64 13.42
CA SER A 23 -6.37 -20.93 13.04
C SER A 23 -5.76 -20.98 11.64
N GLN A 24 -5.44 -19.83 11.04
CA GLN A 24 -4.79 -19.77 9.74
C GLN A 24 -3.31 -20.17 9.83
N MET A 25 -2.85 -20.98 8.86
CA MET A 25 -1.44 -21.35 8.73
C MET A 25 -0.66 -20.27 7.97
N CYS A 26 0.65 -20.20 8.23
CA CYS A 26 1.56 -19.36 7.45
C CYS A 26 1.57 -19.79 5.98
N ASP A 27 1.29 -18.88 5.07
CA ASP A 27 1.24 -19.13 3.62
C ASP A 27 2.63 -19.41 3.03
N ASP A 28 3.70 -18.92 3.65
CA ASP A 28 5.08 -19.08 3.17
C ASP A 28 5.71 -20.40 3.63
N CYS A 29 5.69 -20.69 4.94
CA CYS A 29 6.30 -21.91 5.47
C CYS A 29 5.34 -23.09 5.64
N GLY A 30 4.03 -22.87 5.80
CA GLY A 30 3.03 -23.92 6.02
C GLY A 30 3.12 -24.69 7.35
N GLU A 31 4.12 -24.42 8.18
CA GLU A 31 4.43 -25.20 9.39
C GLU A 31 3.92 -24.57 10.69
N LYS A 32 3.75 -23.24 10.69
CA LYS A 32 3.40 -22.44 11.88
C LYS A 32 2.08 -21.71 11.65
N LEU A 33 1.38 -21.42 12.75
CA LEU A 33 0.24 -20.51 12.68
C LEU A 33 0.70 -19.11 12.25
N ALA A 34 -0.11 -18.47 11.41
CA ALA A 34 0.12 -17.09 11.02
C ALA A 34 -0.21 -16.15 12.20
N THR A 35 0.66 -15.16 12.41
CA THR A 35 0.50 -14.14 13.45
C THR A 35 0.16 -12.78 12.86
N ARG A 36 0.46 -12.56 11.57
CA ARG A 36 0.26 -11.29 10.87
C ARG A 36 -0.30 -11.51 9.49
N ARG A 37 -1.29 -10.71 9.10
CA ARG A 37 -1.82 -10.65 7.74
C ARG A 37 -1.24 -9.42 7.05
N LEU A 38 -0.43 -9.62 6.01
CA LEU A 38 0.26 -8.56 5.27
C LEU A 38 -0.38 -8.35 3.89
N GLN A 39 -0.63 -7.10 3.53
CA GLN A 39 -1.12 -6.74 2.20
C GLN A 39 0.01 -6.82 1.16
N GLY A 40 -0.23 -7.60 0.12
CA GLY A 40 0.56 -7.71 -1.10
C GLY A 40 0.33 -6.51 -2.02
N GLU A 41 0.10 -6.81 -3.28
CA GLU A 41 -0.28 -5.82 -4.28
C GLU A 41 -1.74 -5.38 -4.09
N THR A 42 -2.06 -4.21 -4.63
CA THR A 42 -3.42 -3.66 -4.65
C THR A 42 -3.68 -3.14 -6.03
N ASP A 43 -4.73 -3.66 -6.65
CA ASP A 43 -5.13 -3.33 -8.01
C ASP A 43 -6.62 -2.98 -8.07
N SER A 44 -7.14 -2.79 -9.29
CA SER A 44 -8.55 -2.47 -9.50
C SER A 44 -9.52 -3.62 -9.16
N PHE A 45 -9.02 -4.84 -8.95
CA PHE A 45 -9.83 -6.02 -8.63
C PHE A 45 -9.78 -6.38 -7.14
N GLY A 46 -8.81 -5.88 -6.38
CA GLY A 46 -8.77 -6.05 -4.94
C GLY A 46 -7.39 -5.85 -4.35
N ALA A 47 -7.21 -6.43 -3.16
CA ALA A 47 -5.94 -6.50 -2.48
C ALA A 47 -5.61 -7.95 -2.18
N GLU A 48 -4.36 -8.32 -2.44
CA GLU A 48 -3.84 -9.62 -2.04
C GLU A 48 -3.43 -9.56 -0.57
N TRP A 49 -3.69 -10.65 0.15
CA TRP A 49 -3.35 -10.79 1.56
C TRP A 49 -2.57 -12.08 1.76
N ALA A 50 -1.44 -11.97 2.48
CA ALA A 50 -0.61 -13.11 2.88
C ALA A 50 -0.61 -13.22 4.40
N ASP A 51 -0.97 -14.39 4.91
CA ASP A 51 -0.93 -14.73 6.33
C ASP A 51 0.44 -15.32 6.67
N LEU A 52 1.22 -14.63 7.49
CA LEU A 52 2.62 -14.95 7.76
C LEU A 52 2.85 -15.16 9.25
N CYS A 53 3.73 -16.12 9.59
CA CYS A 53 4.32 -16.20 10.91
C CYS A 53 5.38 -15.10 11.10
N ASP A 54 5.81 -14.83 12.34
CA ASP A 54 6.72 -13.70 12.62
C ASP A 54 8.06 -13.78 11.88
N GLU A 55 8.59 -15.00 11.66
CA GLU A 55 9.85 -15.22 10.93
C GLU A 55 9.71 -14.90 9.44
N CYS A 56 8.67 -15.45 8.80
CA CYS A 56 8.35 -15.18 7.39
C CYS A 56 7.97 -13.71 7.17
N PHE A 57 7.28 -13.10 8.13
CA PHE A 57 7.00 -11.67 8.08
C PHE A 57 8.27 -10.81 8.13
N ALA A 58 9.23 -11.18 8.99
CA ALA A 58 10.51 -10.49 9.08
C ALA A 58 11.32 -10.62 7.78
N SER A 59 11.38 -11.82 7.20
CA SER A 59 12.07 -12.04 5.92
C SER A 59 11.41 -11.27 4.78
N GLU A 60 10.08 -11.25 4.71
CA GLU A 60 9.32 -10.52 3.71
C GLU A 60 9.54 -9.00 3.81
N ARG A 61 9.62 -8.46 5.03
CA ARG A 61 9.97 -7.04 5.22
C ARG A 61 11.35 -6.68 4.70
N VAL A 62 12.33 -7.57 4.83
CA VAL A 62 13.67 -7.37 4.27
C VAL A 62 13.62 -7.42 2.75
N ARG A 63 12.98 -8.45 2.17
CA ARG A 63 12.80 -8.59 0.72
C ARG A 63 12.13 -7.38 0.08
N ARG A 64 11.04 -6.88 0.68
CA ARG A 64 10.35 -5.68 0.19
C ARG A 64 11.20 -4.43 0.25
N ARG A 65 12.04 -4.29 1.28
CA ARG A 65 12.97 -3.16 1.39
C ARG A 65 14.05 -3.24 0.32
N GLU A 66 14.59 -4.43 0.07
CA GLU A 66 15.60 -4.66 -0.97
C GLU A 66 15.01 -4.45 -2.38
N ASN A 67 13.74 -4.82 -2.57
CA ASN A 67 12.99 -4.64 -3.82
C ASN A 67 12.17 -3.33 -3.86
N SER A 68 12.51 -2.34 -3.04
CA SER A 68 11.79 -1.04 -3.03
C SER A 68 12.14 -0.13 -4.22
N GLY A 69 13.12 -0.54 -5.04
CA GLY A 69 13.54 0.19 -6.23
C GLY A 69 12.79 -0.22 -7.49
N GLY A 70 12.81 0.66 -8.49
CA GLY A 70 12.19 0.42 -9.79
C GLY A 70 12.02 1.70 -10.60
N GLN A 71 11.20 1.63 -11.63
CA GLN A 71 10.84 2.79 -12.44
C GLN A 71 9.68 3.57 -11.79
N CYS A 72 9.84 4.88 -11.65
CA CYS A 72 8.79 5.76 -11.14
C CYS A 72 7.65 5.90 -12.15
N ASP A 73 6.40 5.73 -11.73
CA ASP A 73 5.25 5.83 -12.62
C ASP A 73 5.03 7.24 -13.19
N TYR A 74 5.48 8.29 -12.50
CA TYR A 74 5.25 9.67 -12.92
C TYR A 74 6.35 10.20 -13.84
N CYS A 75 7.61 10.15 -13.41
CA CYS A 75 8.72 10.68 -14.22
C CYS A 75 9.41 9.64 -15.09
N LYS A 76 9.07 8.35 -14.95
CA LYS A 76 9.68 7.22 -15.68
C LYS A 76 11.18 7.05 -15.46
N GLU A 77 11.78 7.75 -14.49
CA GLU A 77 13.16 7.54 -14.06
C GLU A 77 13.27 6.40 -13.04
N HIS A 78 14.45 5.78 -12.97
CA HIS A 78 14.72 4.75 -11.96
C HIS A 78 14.99 5.37 -10.59
N SER A 79 14.38 4.83 -9.54
CA SER A 79 14.61 5.20 -8.13
C SER A 79 14.95 3.97 -7.32
N HIS A 80 15.82 4.11 -6.32
CA HIS A 80 16.14 3.03 -5.38
C HIS A 80 15.08 2.86 -4.29
N ASN A 81 14.20 3.84 -4.13
CA ASN A 81 13.13 3.81 -3.15
C ASN A 81 11.88 4.47 -3.77
N LEU A 82 10.90 3.65 -4.06
CA LEU A 82 9.59 4.04 -4.55
C LEU A 82 8.57 3.96 -3.40
N ILE A 83 7.55 4.80 -3.51
CA ILE A 83 6.52 5.01 -2.51
C ILE A 83 5.19 4.68 -3.17
N TRP A 84 4.42 3.80 -2.54
CA TRP A 84 3.03 3.56 -2.92
C TRP A 84 2.20 4.80 -2.60
N THR A 85 1.61 5.39 -3.63
CA THR A 85 0.72 6.56 -3.53
C THR A 85 -0.57 6.28 -4.28
N ARG A 86 -1.69 6.81 -3.80
CA ARG A 86 -2.96 6.69 -4.50
C ARG A 86 -3.24 7.94 -5.32
N ASP A 87 -3.96 7.78 -6.42
CA ASP A 87 -4.55 8.93 -7.10
C ASP A 87 -5.53 9.65 -6.18
N ILE A 88 -5.30 10.94 -5.96
CA ILE A 88 -6.16 11.77 -5.11
C ILE A 88 -7.44 12.17 -5.84
N ASP A 89 -7.40 12.31 -7.16
CA ASP A 89 -8.53 12.77 -7.97
C ASP A 89 -9.60 11.67 -8.10
N GLU A 90 -9.19 10.40 -8.04
CA GLU A 90 -10.09 9.23 -8.05
C GLU A 90 -10.44 8.70 -6.64
N GLY A 91 -9.94 9.35 -5.59
CA GLY A 91 -10.27 9.06 -4.21
C GLY A 91 -9.78 7.68 -3.70
N MET A 92 -10.52 7.10 -2.76
CA MET A 92 -10.07 5.91 -2.01
C MET A 92 -10.00 4.60 -2.82
N HIS A 93 -10.63 4.57 -4.00
CA HIS A 93 -10.65 3.41 -4.89
C HIS A 93 -9.86 3.66 -6.19
N GLY A 94 -9.18 4.79 -6.29
CA GLY A 94 -8.33 5.12 -7.42
C GLY A 94 -7.11 4.20 -7.54
N PRO A 95 -6.43 4.23 -8.70
CA PRO A 95 -5.24 3.44 -8.94
C PRO A 95 -4.14 3.79 -7.94
N VAL A 96 -3.34 2.77 -7.59
CA VAL A 96 -2.15 2.91 -6.76
C VAL A 96 -0.92 2.95 -7.67
N TYR A 97 -0.12 3.99 -7.50
CA TYR A 97 1.12 4.22 -8.23
C TYR A 97 2.35 4.00 -7.35
N HIS A 98 3.46 3.63 -7.98
CA HIS A 98 4.77 3.52 -7.35
C HIS A 98 5.66 4.68 -7.80
N VAL A 99 5.82 5.69 -6.94
CA VAL A 99 6.44 6.97 -7.30
C VAL A 99 7.73 7.24 -6.52
N CYS A 100 8.67 7.94 -7.14
CA CYS A 100 9.87 8.38 -6.42
C CYS A 100 9.55 9.51 -5.44
N LYS A 101 10.37 9.66 -4.39
CA LYS A 101 10.21 10.70 -3.35
C LYS A 101 10.03 12.11 -3.94
N ARG A 102 10.77 12.46 -5.00
CA ARG A 102 10.67 13.76 -5.68
C ARG A 102 9.28 13.99 -6.26
N CYS A 103 8.71 13.00 -6.94
CA CYS A 103 7.38 13.11 -7.53
C CYS A 103 6.29 13.13 -6.46
N TYR A 104 6.44 12.32 -5.42
CA TYR A 104 5.55 12.33 -4.26
C TYR A 104 5.53 13.71 -3.59
N ASP A 105 6.69 14.29 -3.29
CA ASP A 105 6.79 15.60 -2.62
C ASP A 105 6.17 16.72 -3.45
N ARG A 106 6.40 16.70 -4.76
CA ARG A 106 5.77 17.66 -5.68
C ARG A 106 4.25 17.54 -5.68
N GLN A 107 3.71 16.33 -5.63
CA GLN A 107 2.26 16.11 -5.50
C GLN A 107 1.74 16.64 -4.17
N GLN A 108 2.42 16.33 -3.05
CA GLN A 108 2.04 16.81 -1.72
C GLN A 108 2.10 18.34 -1.60
N GLU A 109 3.08 18.98 -2.24
CA GLU A 109 3.19 20.44 -2.29
C GLU A 109 2.05 21.06 -3.10
N ALA A 110 1.71 20.49 -4.27
CA ALA A 110 0.58 20.94 -5.07
C ALA A 110 -0.75 20.82 -4.30
N ILE A 111 -0.99 19.68 -3.65
CA ILE A 111 -2.17 19.45 -2.81
C ILE A 111 -2.23 20.48 -1.68
N ARG A 112 -1.10 20.72 -0.99
CA ARG A 112 -1.03 21.72 0.09
C ARG A 112 -1.33 23.12 -0.43
N ALA A 113 -0.75 23.53 -1.55
CA ALA A 113 -0.99 24.85 -2.14
C ALA A 113 -2.46 25.03 -2.56
N GLU A 114 -3.10 23.97 -3.06
CA GLU A 114 -4.52 23.97 -3.40
C GLU A 114 -5.41 24.08 -2.14
N LEU A 115 -5.11 23.29 -1.11
CA LEU A 115 -5.78 23.37 0.19
C LEU A 115 -5.60 24.74 0.85
N GLU A 116 -4.43 25.37 0.76
CA GLU A 116 -4.20 26.73 1.27
C GLU A 116 -5.00 27.77 0.45
N ARG A 117 -5.11 27.58 -0.86
CA ARG A 117 -5.87 28.47 -1.75
C ARG A 117 -7.38 28.41 -1.50
N TYR A 118 -7.92 27.22 -1.25
CA TYR A 118 -9.37 26.99 -1.13
C TYR A 118 -9.85 26.78 0.31
N GLY A 119 -8.96 26.56 1.28
CA GLY A 119 -9.26 26.33 2.70
C GLY A 119 -9.81 27.56 3.46
N TYR A 120 -10.22 28.61 2.74
CA TYR A 120 -10.81 29.84 3.26
C TYR A 120 -12.34 29.92 3.06
N TYR A 121 -13.01 28.79 2.80
CA TYR A 121 -14.47 28.71 2.57
C TYR A 121 -15.23 27.90 3.63
N GLU A 122 -14.91 28.07 4.91
CA GLU A 122 -15.82 27.70 6.01
C GLU A 122 -15.97 28.86 6.99
N ASP A 123 -16.75 29.86 6.56
CA ASP A 123 -17.52 30.73 7.45
C ASP A 123 -18.86 31.05 6.75
N TRP A 124 -19.60 29.99 6.39
CA TRP A 124 -20.99 30.09 5.91
C TRP A 124 -21.90 29.42 6.94
N TYR A 125 -22.37 30.25 7.88
CA TYR A 125 -23.56 30.16 8.76
C TYR A 125 -24.30 28.84 8.87
#